data_AF-A0A350WQD5-F1
#
_entry.id   AF-A0A350WQD5-F1
#
_cell.length_a   1.000
_cell.length_b   1.000
_cell.length_c   1.000
_cell.angle_alpha   90.00
_cell.angle_beta   90.00
_cell.angle_gamma   90.00
#
_symmetry.space_group_name_H-M   'P 1'
#
loop_
_entity.id
_entity.type
_entity.pdbx_description
1 polymer ?
#
loop_
_entity_poly.entity_id
_entity_poly.type
_entity_poly.pdbx_seq_one_letter_code
_entity_poly.pdbx_strand_id
1 'polypeptide(L)'
;MIALAEPDYNQRVDEPDTLKPLGEWQTQALLRQGADPFFGCELAETFHQAGIRIQETGTLQQSGMKRSLEEWKNEWDVIEADLAGFVPSVDIQRMKSLDEEARGRGERILHVPTYFAWGKT
;
A
#
# COMPACT_ATOMS: atom_id res chain seq x y z
N MET A 1 12.17 -0.40 21.35
CA MET A 1 10.85 -0.28 20.70
C MET A 1 11.06 -0.35 19.21
N ILE A 2 10.32 -1.20 18.53
CA ILE A 2 10.25 -1.24 17.07
C ILE A 2 8.83 -0.85 16.71
N ALA A 3 8.68 0.08 15.78
CA ALA A 3 7.41 0.42 15.16
C ALA A 3 7.53 0.25 13.65
N LEU A 4 6.47 -0.31 13.07
CA LEU A 4 6.21 -0.33 11.65
C LEU A 4 5.06 0.64 11.42
N ALA A 5 5.23 1.59 10.51
CA ALA A 5 4.10 2.39 10.07
C ALA A 5 3.33 1.64 8.98
N GLU A 6 2.11 2.08 8.76
CA GLU A 6 1.37 1.77 7.53
C GLU A 6 2.25 2.10 6.30
N PRO A 7 2.06 1.38 5.18
CA PRO A 7 2.63 1.79 3.90
C PRO A 7 2.27 3.26 3.63
N ASP A 8 3.22 4.06 3.16
CA ASP A 8 2.99 5.46 2.81
C ASP A 8 2.39 5.55 1.41
N TYR A 9 1.09 5.83 1.38
CA TYR A 9 0.33 5.94 0.14
C TYR A 9 0.61 7.24 -0.61
N ASN A 10 1.32 8.23 -0.05
CA ASN A 10 1.77 9.42 -0.81
C ASN A 10 2.85 9.08 -1.85
N GLN A 11 3.64 8.04 -1.59
CA GLN A 11 4.71 7.58 -2.47
C GLN A 11 4.34 6.29 -3.21
N ARG A 12 3.03 6.02 -3.29
CA ARG A 12 2.50 4.91 -4.05
C ARG A 12 2.79 5.09 -5.54
N VAL A 13 3.27 4.02 -6.16
CA VAL A 13 3.46 3.92 -7.61
C VAL A 13 2.53 2.84 -8.14
N ASP A 14 1.67 3.24 -9.08
CA ASP A 14 0.85 2.34 -9.89
C ASP A 14 1.15 2.57 -11.36
N GLU A 15 1.83 1.60 -11.97
CA GLU A 15 1.95 1.48 -13.42
C GLU A 15 1.19 0.24 -13.90
N PRO A 16 0.52 0.31 -15.07
CA PRO A 16 0.34 1.50 -15.92
C PRO A 16 -0.61 2.56 -15.32
N ASP A 17 -0.57 3.79 -15.84
CA ASP A 17 -1.45 4.92 -15.48
C ASP A 17 -2.94 4.56 -15.38
N THR A 18 -3.41 3.58 -16.16
CA THR A 18 -4.80 3.10 -16.14
C THR A 18 -5.19 2.45 -14.82
N LEU A 19 -4.22 2.04 -13.98
CA LEU A 19 -4.43 1.47 -12.65
C LEU A 19 -4.32 2.50 -11.52
N LYS A 20 -3.96 3.76 -11.79
CA LYS A 20 -3.95 4.82 -10.77
C LYS A 20 -5.30 5.00 -10.06
N PRO A 21 -6.46 4.96 -10.75
CA PRO A 21 -7.76 5.04 -10.08
C PRO A 21 -7.98 3.92 -9.05
N LEU A 22 -7.46 2.71 -9.33
CA LEU A 22 -7.54 1.58 -8.40
C LEU A 22 -6.74 1.86 -7.11
N GLY A 23 -5.59 2.54 -7.23
CA GLY A 23 -4.81 2.99 -6.08
C GLY A 23 -5.56 4.03 -5.24
N GLU A 24 -6.18 5.02 -5.89
CA GLU A 24 -6.99 6.03 -5.22
C GLU A 24 -8.16 5.41 -4.45
N TRP A 25 -8.86 4.44 -5.03
CA TRP A 25 -9.97 3.75 -4.35
C TRP A 25 -9.51 2.99 -3.12
N GLN A 26 -8.35 2.31 -3.19
CA GLN A 26 -7.76 1.63 -2.04
C GLN A 26 -7.39 2.63 -0.92
N THR A 27 -6.77 3.76 -1.27
CA THR A 27 -6.47 4.82 -0.29
C THR A 27 -7.74 5.36 0.37
N GLN A 28 -8.81 5.57 -0.39
CA GLN A 28 -10.10 6.01 0.14
C GLN A 28 -10.76 4.95 1.04
N ALA A 29 -10.62 3.66 0.72
CA ALA A 29 -11.12 2.58 1.58
C ALA A 29 -10.41 2.58 2.94
N LEU A 30 -9.08 2.72 2.96
CA LEU A 30 -8.30 2.80 4.20
C LEU A 30 -8.69 4.00 5.06
N LEU A 31 -8.85 5.18 4.46
CA LEU A 31 -9.31 6.38 5.16
C LEU A 31 -10.68 6.16 5.82
N ARG A 32 -11.59 5.45 5.13
CA ARG A 32 -12.94 5.13 5.66
C ARG A 32 -12.91 4.11 6.79
N GLN A 33 -11.91 3.24 6.81
CA GLN A 33 -11.67 2.30 7.91
C GLN A 33 -11.01 2.99 9.12
N GLY A 34 -10.65 4.27 9.02
CA GLY A 34 -10.03 5.05 10.08
C GLY A 34 -8.51 4.93 10.15
N ALA A 35 -7.88 4.35 9.11
CA ALA A 35 -6.43 4.38 8.98
C ALA A 35 -5.94 5.77 8.57
N ASP A 36 -4.68 6.06 8.87
CA ASP A 36 -3.93 7.20 8.30
C ASP A 36 -2.88 6.67 7.30
N PRO A 37 -3.21 6.61 6.00
CA PRO A 37 -2.33 6.07 4.97
C PRO A 37 -1.08 6.92 4.70
N PHE A 38 -0.96 8.08 5.34
CA PHE A 38 0.11 9.05 5.11
C PHE A 38 1.08 9.16 6.28
N PHE A 39 0.80 8.46 7.38
CA PHE A 39 1.58 8.54 8.62
C PHE A 39 3.01 7.96 8.49
N GLY A 40 3.28 7.15 7.45
CA GLY A 40 4.57 6.48 7.26
C GLY A 40 5.77 7.42 7.35
N CYS A 41 5.69 8.58 6.71
CA CYS A 41 6.78 9.56 6.69
C CYS A 41 6.94 10.32 8.02
N GLU A 42 5.91 10.34 8.88
CA GLU A 42 5.90 11.03 10.18
C GLU A 42 6.40 10.16 11.34
N LEU A 43 6.65 8.86 11.10
CA LEU A 43 7.00 7.89 12.14
C LEU A 43 8.25 8.30 12.94
N ALA A 44 9.29 8.75 12.25
CA ALA A 44 10.54 9.18 12.89
C ALA A 44 10.32 10.45 13.73
N GLU A 45 9.55 11.42 13.23
CA GLU A 45 9.24 12.63 13.98
C GLU A 45 8.42 12.29 15.25
N THR A 46 7.46 11.38 15.14
CA THR A 46 6.65 10.93 16.28
C THR A 46 7.50 10.29 17.38
N PHE A 47 8.48 9.46 17.02
CA PHE A 47 9.44 8.90 17.98
C PHE A 47 10.23 9.99 18.70
N HIS A 48 10.69 11.00 17.95
CA HIS A 48 11.42 12.12 18.51
C HIS A 48 10.57 12.93 19.49
N GLN A 49 9.32 13.26 19.12
CA GLN A 49 8.38 13.99 19.98
C GLN A 49 8.03 13.19 21.26
N ALA A 50 7.99 11.86 21.18
CA ALA A 50 7.80 10.96 22.32
C ALA A 50 9.05 10.82 23.22
N GLY A 51 10.17 11.49 22.91
CA GLY A 51 11.42 11.39 23.66
C GLY A 51 12.17 10.08 23.45
N ILE A 52 11.83 9.31 22.41
CA ILE A 52 12.47 8.03 22.10
C ILE A 52 13.67 8.29 21.20
N ARG A 53 14.85 7.83 21.63
CA ARG A 53 16.07 7.96 20.82
C ARG A 53 16.06 6.94 19.69
N ILE A 54 15.88 7.43 18.46
CA ILE A 54 15.98 6.64 17.23
C ILE A 54 17.41 6.10 17.09
N GLN A 55 17.51 4.80 16.85
CA GLN A 55 18.74 4.10 16.49
C GLN A 55 18.81 3.92 14.97
N GLU A 56 17.67 3.61 14.35
CA GLU A 56 17.55 3.37 12.92
C GLU A 56 16.14 3.71 12.42
N THR A 57 16.04 4.20 11.19
CA THR A 57 14.79 4.47 10.50
C THR A 57 15.00 4.33 9.00
N GLY A 58 13.98 3.92 8.25
CA GLY A 58 14.07 3.78 6.80
C GLY A 58 12.82 3.19 6.17
N THR A 59 12.90 2.86 4.88
CA THR A 59 11.86 2.16 4.12
C THR A 59 12.21 0.68 3.96
N LEU A 60 11.27 -0.19 4.24
CA LEU A 60 11.38 -1.61 3.90
C LEU A 60 11.31 -1.76 2.38
N GLN A 61 12.39 -2.29 1.81
CA GLN A 61 12.42 -2.59 0.38
C GLN A 61 11.62 -3.87 0.14
N GLN A 62 10.56 -3.76 -0.66
CA GLN A 62 9.87 -4.97 -1.12
C GLN A 62 10.85 -5.76 -1.99
N SER A 63 11.03 -7.05 -1.70
CA SER A 63 11.80 -7.92 -2.58
C SER A 63 11.10 -7.90 -3.94
N GLY A 64 11.83 -7.60 -5.01
CA GLY A 64 11.28 -7.51 -6.37
C GLY A 64 10.80 -8.84 -6.97
N MET A 65 10.42 -9.80 -6.11
CA MET A 65 9.82 -11.06 -6.52
C MET A 65 8.42 -10.79 -7.05
N LYS A 66 8.16 -11.27 -8.27
CA LYS A 66 6.80 -11.28 -8.83
C LYS A 66 5.92 -12.10 -7.89
N ARG A 67 4.84 -11.50 -7.37
CA ARG A 67 3.81 -12.21 -6.60
C ARG A 67 3.32 -13.41 -7.40
N SER A 68 3.23 -14.56 -6.76
CA SER A 68 2.60 -15.75 -7.31
C SER A 68 1.13 -15.48 -7.69
N LEU A 69 0.56 -16.36 -8.50
CA LEU A 69 -0.85 -16.26 -8.88
C LEU A 69 -1.78 -16.36 -7.66
N GLU A 70 -1.41 -17.15 -6.66
CA GLU A 70 -2.19 -17.32 -5.42
C GLU A 70 -2.16 -16.06 -4.56
N GLU A 71 -0.98 -15.47 -4.34
CA GLU A 71 -0.85 -14.19 -3.62
C GLU A 71 -1.64 -13.08 -4.31
N TRP A 72 -1.62 -13.04 -5.65
CA TRP A 72 -2.40 -12.09 -6.42
C TRP A 72 -3.91 -12.28 -6.26
N LYS A 73 -4.40 -13.53 -6.25
CA LYS A 73 -5.83 -13.81 -6.02
C LYS A 73 -6.26 -13.37 -4.62
N ASN A 74 -5.48 -13.74 -3.60
CA ASN A 74 -5.77 -13.38 -2.22
C ASN A 74 -5.79 -11.85 -2.03
N GLU A 75 -4.85 -11.14 -2.67
CA GLU A 75 -4.84 -9.67 -2.67
C GLU A 75 -6.12 -9.10 -3.31
N TRP A 76 -6.55 -9.64 -4.45
CA TRP A 76 -7.77 -9.19 -5.10
C TRP A 76 -9.05 -9.49 -4.31
N ASP A 77 -9.10 -10.60 -3.57
CA ASP A 77 -10.22 -10.90 -2.68
C ASP A 77 -10.36 -9.84 -1.57
N VAL A 78 -9.23 -9.36 -1.03
CA VAL A 78 -9.21 -8.25 -0.05
C VAL A 78 -9.64 -6.93 -0.69
N ILE A 79 -9.08 -6.59 -1.87
CA ILE A 79 -9.45 -5.36 -2.59
C ILE A 79 -10.95 -5.32 -2.91
N GLU A 80 -11.51 -6.44 -3.38
CA GLU A 80 -12.95 -6.54 -3.67
C GLU A 80 -13.81 -6.33 -2.42
N ALA A 81 -13.41 -6.92 -1.30
CA ALA A 81 -14.10 -6.76 -0.03
C ALA A 81 -14.04 -5.31 0.49
N ASP A 82 -12.87 -4.68 0.43
CA ASP A 82 -12.66 -3.31 0.91
C ASP A 82 -13.43 -2.27 0.06
N LEU A 83 -13.56 -2.52 -1.24
CA LEU A 83 -14.26 -1.62 -2.17
C LEU A 83 -15.77 -1.90 -2.29
N ALA A 84 -16.24 -3.05 -1.78
CA ALA A 84 -17.65 -3.43 -1.85
C ALA A 84 -18.55 -2.37 -1.18
N GLY A 85 -19.61 -1.99 -1.88
CA GLY A 85 -20.57 -0.98 -1.41
C GLY A 85 -20.10 0.47 -1.55
N PHE A 86 -18.86 0.70 -1.99
CA PHE A 86 -18.34 2.04 -2.30
C PHE A 86 -18.09 2.24 -3.80
N VAL A 87 -17.49 1.25 -4.46
CA VAL A 87 -17.22 1.28 -5.90
C VAL A 87 -18.16 0.30 -6.62
N PRO A 88 -18.73 0.65 -7.78
CA PRO A 88 -19.54 -0.28 -8.56
C PRO A 88 -18.75 -1.55 -8.91
N SER A 89 -19.38 -2.72 -8.74
CA SER A 89 -18.72 -4.01 -8.99
C SER A 89 -18.17 -4.14 -10.42
N VAL A 90 -18.85 -3.54 -11.40
CA VAL A 90 -18.39 -3.48 -12.80
C VAL A 90 -17.05 -2.77 -12.95
N ASP A 91 -16.83 -1.70 -12.20
CA ASP A 91 -15.58 -0.94 -12.24
C ASP A 91 -14.46 -1.69 -11.53
N ILE A 92 -14.76 -2.36 -10.42
CA ILE A 92 -13.81 -3.24 -9.72
C ILE A 92 -13.35 -4.38 -10.63
N GLN A 93 -14.28 -5.07 -11.30
CA GLN A 93 -13.94 -6.16 -12.23
C GLN A 93 -13.16 -5.65 -13.45
N ARG A 94 -13.48 -4.46 -13.96
CA ARG A 94 -12.69 -3.83 -15.02
C ARG A 94 -11.25 -3.59 -14.58
N MET A 95 -11.02 -3.08 -13.37
CA MET A 95 -9.67 -2.88 -12.85
C MET A 95 -8.92 -4.20 -12.63
N LYS A 96 -9.62 -5.25 -12.20
CA LYS A 96 -9.06 -6.61 -12.07
C LYS A 96 -8.54 -7.15 -13.40
N SER A 97 -9.32 -7.00 -14.47
CA SER A 97 -8.87 -7.39 -15.81
C SER A 97 -7.68 -6.56 -16.30
N LEU A 98 -7.68 -5.24 -16.09
CA LEU A 98 -6.55 -4.39 -16.47
C LEU A 98 -5.26 -4.75 -15.73
N ASP A 99 -5.36 -5.09 -14.44
CA ASP A 99 -4.24 -5.51 -13.62
C ASP A 99 -3.69 -6.87 -14.06
N GLU A 100 -4.58 -7.84 -14.33
CA GLU A 100 -4.21 -9.16 -14.87
C GLU A 100 -3.48 -9.03 -16.22
N GLU A 101 -4.00 -8.20 -17.11
CA GLU A 101 -3.39 -7.91 -18.41
C GLU A 101 -2.00 -7.25 -18.26
N ALA A 102 -1.88 -6.21 -17.43
CA ALA A 102 -0.61 -5.51 -17.19
C ALA A 102 0.44 -6.45 -16.58
N ARG A 103 0.03 -7.36 -15.69
CA ARG A 103 0.90 -8.41 -15.14
C ARG A 103 1.32 -9.40 -16.21
N GLY A 104 0.40 -9.84 -17.07
CA GLY A 104 0.68 -10.74 -18.19
C GLY A 104 1.70 -10.16 -19.17
N ARG A 105 1.68 -8.84 -19.38
CA ARG A 105 2.67 -8.11 -20.20
C ARG A 105 3.97 -7.76 -19.46
N GLY A 106 4.02 -7.95 -18.14
CA GLY A 106 5.18 -7.58 -17.31
C GLY A 106 5.35 -6.06 -17.11
N GLU A 107 4.31 -5.28 -17.38
CA GLU A 107 4.27 -3.82 -17.26
C GLU A 107 3.81 -3.36 -15.87
N ARG A 108 3.21 -4.26 -15.08
CA ARG A 108 2.67 -3.93 -13.77
C ARG A 108 3.78 -3.58 -12.78
N ILE A 109 3.78 -2.34 -12.30
CA ILE A 109 4.61 -1.90 -11.17
C ILE A 109 3.68 -1.40 -10.07
N LEU A 110 3.61 -2.14 -8.96
CA LEU A 110 2.96 -1.70 -7.72
C LEU A 110 4.02 -1.53 -6.66
N HIS A 111 4.15 -0.32 -6.13
CA HIS A 111 5.03 -0.06 -5.00
C HIS A 111 4.32 0.86 -4.01
N VAL A 112 4.28 0.46 -2.73
CA VAL A 112 3.85 1.32 -1.63
C VAL A 112 4.92 1.18 -0.53
N PRO A 113 5.73 2.22 -0.29
CA PRO A 113 6.85 2.11 0.65
C PRO A 113 6.36 1.97 2.08
N THR A 114 6.87 0.99 2.82
CA THR A 114 6.55 0.82 4.25
C THR A 114 7.68 1.35 5.10
N TYR A 115 7.39 2.27 6.01
CA TYR A 115 8.38 2.88 6.89
C TYR A 115 8.56 2.10 8.20
N PHE A 116 9.78 2.07 8.72
CA PHE A 116 10.09 1.50 10.02
C PHE A 116 10.92 2.45 10.88
N ALA A 117 10.76 2.35 12.20
CA ALA A 117 11.59 3.03 13.18
C ALA A 117 11.99 2.08 14.32
N TRP A 118 13.27 2.06 14.66
CA TRP A 118 13.82 1.41 15.84
C TRP A 118 14.29 2.49 16.81
N GLY A 119 13.74 2.48 18.02
CA GLY A 119 14.15 3.36 19.11
C GLY A 119 14.47 2.64 20.40
N LYS A 120 15.30 3.27 21.25
CA LYS A 120 15.56 2.82 22.62
C LYS A 120 15.43 4.00 23.58
N THR A 121 14.81 3.77 24.73
CA THR A 121 14.78 4.66 25.89
C THR A 121 16.05 4.52 26.70
#